data_AF-A0A7S2QE62-F1
#
_entry.id   AF-A0A7S2QE62-F1
#
_cell.length_a   1.000
_cell.length_b   1.000
_cell.length_c   1.000
_cell.angle_alpha   90.00
_cell.angle_beta   90.00
_cell.angle_gamma   90.00
#
_symmetry.space_group_name_H-M   'P 1'
#
loop_
_entity.id
_entity.type
_entity.pdbx_description
1 polymer ?
#
loop_
_entity_poly.entity_id
_entity_poly.type
_entity_poly.pdbx_seq_one_letter_code
_entity_poly.pdbx_strand_id
1 'polypeptide(L)'
;AAGGRLGGGEGLGESGGESECLGEGLGVLETVVDANDPRVAFYRSRLRRDFENFRAQGCGMASDALLEAGVIDEAEGQRLKGGPWVRNEMQRLPCVVSVHYSWDCLRMLDAARADRAAPARRHVGSALLPSGTPDDLVAMARRVAPVTFVVDREQFESEFGQWEFDPELGLDRQVAAARAAQNAAPRKIWRRFEGAAANSTVRFAMAFPVTAPLAAMRPPFLILDSLTSASNIGRILRLAYHFGVTSVVAARGSWNSLNGRACRVSMGWMYSMDFHVADSLPSAVLELRRLGVRIYAAENQFSEPVAPHRPAGSRDWALILGHEGL
;
A
#
# COMPACT_ATOMS: atom_id res chain seq x y z
N ALA A 1 -68.96 -25.93 -16.09
CA ALA A 1 -69.74 -24.98 -15.27
C ALA A 1 -68.76 -23.89 -14.83
N ALA A 2 -68.77 -22.74 -15.52
CA ALA A 2 -69.41 -21.49 -15.05
C ALA A 2 -68.77 -21.04 -13.72
N GLY A 3 -68.10 -19.89 -13.59
CA GLY A 3 -68.20 -18.63 -14.32
C GLY A 3 -68.14 -17.53 -13.23
N GLY A 4 -67.35 -16.48 -13.42
CA GLY A 4 -67.28 -15.36 -12.48
C GLY A 4 -66.21 -14.37 -12.88
N ARG A 5 -66.66 -13.25 -13.46
CA ARG A 5 -65.87 -12.21 -14.13
C ARG A 5 -66.21 -10.87 -13.45
N LEU A 6 -65.22 -9.97 -13.42
CA LEU A 6 -65.29 -8.50 -13.53
C LEU A 6 -65.50 -7.61 -12.29
N GLY A 7 -64.74 -6.50 -12.34
CA GLY A 7 -64.88 -5.24 -11.61
C GLY A 7 -63.55 -4.85 -10.95
N GLY A 8 -62.74 -3.88 -11.38
CA GLY A 8 -62.99 -2.62 -12.10
C GLY A 8 -62.59 -1.46 -11.18
N GLY A 9 -61.74 -0.52 -11.65
CA GLY A 9 -61.56 0.77 -10.95
C GLY A 9 -60.13 1.29 -10.87
N GLU A 10 -59.87 2.23 -11.77
CA GLU A 10 -58.78 3.21 -11.92
C GLU A 10 -58.29 3.91 -10.63
N GLY A 11 -57.05 4.42 -10.67
CA GLY A 11 -56.74 5.72 -10.05
C GLY A 11 -55.45 5.83 -9.22
N LEU A 12 -54.42 6.41 -9.84
CA LEU A 12 -53.47 7.41 -9.31
C LEU A 12 -52.68 7.11 -8.01
N GLY A 13 -51.36 7.13 -8.14
CA GLY A 13 -50.43 7.27 -7.02
C GLY A 13 -48.98 7.12 -7.44
N GLU A 14 -48.43 8.11 -8.16
CA GLU A 14 -47.02 8.41 -7.98
C GLU A 14 -46.81 8.77 -6.51
N SER A 15 -46.06 7.95 -5.78
CA SER A 15 -45.52 8.34 -4.49
C SER A 15 -44.11 7.80 -4.39
N GLY A 16 -43.16 8.73 -4.41
CA GLY A 16 -41.75 8.49 -4.24
C GLY A 16 -41.45 7.68 -2.99
N GLY A 17 -40.40 6.89 -3.13
CA GLY A 17 -39.78 6.11 -2.07
C GLY A 17 -38.33 5.83 -2.45
N GLU A 18 -37.62 6.85 -2.93
CA GLU A 18 -36.16 6.92 -2.75
C GLU A 18 -35.92 7.03 -1.24
N SER A 19 -36.02 5.91 -0.54
CA SER A 19 -35.70 5.83 0.89
C SER A 19 -34.21 5.58 1.01
N GLU A 20 -33.49 6.69 1.11
CA GLU A 20 -32.25 6.89 1.87
C GLU A 20 -31.68 5.62 2.52
N CYS A 21 -30.63 5.06 1.91
CA CYS A 21 -29.70 4.12 2.55
C CYS A 21 -28.25 4.53 2.29
N LEU A 22 -27.97 5.84 2.23
CA LEU A 22 -26.63 6.37 1.98
C LEU A 22 -26.28 7.40 3.06
N GLY A 23 -25.53 7.00 4.10
CA GLY A 23 -24.96 8.01 5.00
C GLY A 23 -24.24 7.51 6.24
N GLU A 24 -24.61 6.38 6.82
CA GLU A 24 -24.02 5.96 8.09
C GLU A 24 -22.74 5.13 7.87
N GLY A 25 -21.60 5.68 8.29
CA GLY A 25 -20.32 4.96 8.38
C GLY A 25 -19.28 5.22 7.28
N LEU A 26 -19.52 6.15 6.34
CA LEU A 26 -18.50 6.57 5.37
C LEU A 26 -17.57 7.63 5.97
N GLY A 27 -16.28 7.56 5.64
CA GLY A 27 -15.29 8.58 5.97
C GLY A 27 -15.67 9.98 5.47
N VAL A 28 -15.08 11.01 6.04
CA VAL A 28 -15.37 12.41 5.70
C VAL A 28 -14.86 12.74 4.30
N LEU A 29 -15.62 13.54 3.55
CA LEU A 29 -15.20 14.08 2.26
C LEU A 29 -14.88 15.56 2.42
N GLU A 30 -13.67 15.97 2.06
CA GLU A 30 -13.20 17.35 2.23
C GLU A 30 -12.62 17.90 0.93
N THR A 31 -12.98 19.14 0.58
CA THR A 31 -12.39 19.83 -0.56
C THR A 31 -11.11 20.55 -0.15
N VAL A 32 -10.06 20.41 -0.96
CA VAL A 32 -8.79 21.10 -0.81
C VAL A 32 -8.60 22.03 -2.01
N VAL A 33 -8.46 23.32 -1.72
CA VAL A 33 -8.37 24.38 -2.75
C VAL A 33 -6.91 24.73 -3.08
N ASP A 34 -6.02 24.61 -2.08
CA ASP A 34 -4.59 24.89 -2.22
C ASP A 34 -3.78 23.59 -2.09
N ALA A 35 -2.93 23.30 -3.08
CA ALA A 35 -2.03 22.16 -3.05
C ALA A 35 -0.96 22.24 -1.94
N ASN A 36 -0.75 23.43 -1.35
CA ASN A 36 0.10 23.62 -0.18
C ASN A 36 -0.65 23.42 1.15
N ASP A 37 -1.93 23.05 1.11
CA ASP A 37 -2.69 22.74 2.32
C ASP A 37 -1.95 21.69 3.15
N PRO A 38 -1.65 21.99 4.43
CA PRO A 38 -0.86 21.09 5.25
C PRO A 38 -1.51 19.71 5.35
N ARG A 39 -2.83 19.56 5.28
CA ARG A 39 -3.54 18.27 5.38
C ARG A 39 -3.18 17.27 4.28
N VAL A 40 -2.70 17.75 3.11
CA VAL A 40 -2.32 16.89 1.97
C VAL A 40 -0.81 16.86 1.71
N ALA A 41 0.00 17.41 2.62
CA ALA A 41 1.46 17.48 2.45
C ALA A 41 2.12 16.12 2.20
N PHE A 42 1.58 15.02 2.76
CA PHE A 42 2.10 13.67 2.57
C PHE A 42 2.09 13.21 1.09
N TYR A 43 1.13 13.68 0.30
CA TYR A 43 0.96 13.30 -1.10
C TYR A 43 1.91 14.02 -2.06
N ARG A 44 2.54 15.10 -1.62
CA ARG A 44 3.35 15.94 -2.51
C ARG A 44 4.62 15.24 -2.97
N SER A 45 4.99 15.51 -4.22
CA SER A 45 6.26 15.07 -4.77
C SER A 45 7.43 15.60 -3.94
N ARG A 46 8.56 14.87 -3.95
CA ARG A 46 9.74 15.20 -3.14
C ARG A 46 10.27 16.62 -3.40
N LEU A 47 10.10 17.14 -4.62
CA LEU A 47 10.59 18.45 -5.03
C LEU A 47 9.80 19.63 -4.42
N ARG A 48 8.57 19.40 -3.97
CA ARG A 48 7.66 20.44 -3.45
C ARG A 48 7.18 20.12 -2.03
N ARG A 49 7.85 19.19 -1.37
CA ARG A 49 7.43 18.64 -0.10
C ARG A 49 7.81 19.59 1.04
N ASP A 50 6.81 20.03 1.78
CA ASP A 50 7.02 20.50 3.13
C ASP A 50 7.43 19.29 3.99
N PHE A 51 8.71 19.25 4.37
CA PHE A 51 9.28 18.12 5.10
C PHE A 51 8.78 18.04 6.54
N GLU A 52 8.37 19.15 7.14
CA GLU A 52 7.86 19.18 8.51
C GLU A 52 6.48 18.53 8.55
N ASN A 53 5.54 19.06 7.77
CA ASN A 53 4.19 18.50 7.67
C ASN A 53 4.16 17.07 7.12
N PHE A 54 5.01 16.76 6.12
CA PHE A 54 5.16 15.39 5.61
C PHE A 54 5.59 14.41 6.70
N ARG A 55 6.57 14.79 7.54
CA ARG A 55 7.05 13.94 8.62
C ARG A 55 6.00 13.80 9.70
N ALA A 56 5.38 14.89 10.13
CA ALA A 56 4.33 14.86 11.14
C ALA A 56 3.19 13.91 10.73
N GLN A 57 2.71 13.99 9.48
CA GLN A 57 1.70 13.06 8.95
C GLN A 57 2.20 11.62 8.87
N GLY A 58 3.41 11.41 8.33
CA GLY A 58 3.98 10.07 8.20
C GLY A 58 4.13 9.38 9.56
N CYS A 59 4.54 10.13 10.57
CA CYS A 59 4.78 9.66 11.92
C CYS A 59 3.49 9.46 12.72
N GLY A 60 2.49 10.34 12.51
CA GLY A 60 1.14 10.14 13.03
C GLY A 60 0.55 8.83 12.51
N MET A 61 0.57 8.61 11.20
CA MET A 61 0.07 7.37 10.60
C MET A 61 0.83 6.13 11.07
N ALA A 62 2.16 6.21 11.20
CA ALA A 62 2.94 5.10 11.76
C ALA A 62 2.54 4.79 13.21
N SER A 63 2.40 5.83 14.03
CA SER A 63 2.01 5.71 15.43
C SER A 63 0.65 5.04 15.56
N ASP A 64 -0.36 5.55 14.84
CA ASP A 64 -1.72 5.00 14.87
C ASP A 64 -1.74 3.53 14.41
N ALA A 65 -1.05 3.21 13.31
CA ALA A 65 -0.96 1.86 12.79
C ALA A 65 -0.28 0.87 13.75
N LEU A 66 0.77 1.32 14.44
CA LEU A 66 1.53 0.48 15.37
C LEU A 66 0.78 0.27 16.69
N LEU A 67 0.07 1.29 17.18
CA LEU A 67 -0.81 1.19 18.34
C LEU A 67 -1.99 0.25 18.07
N GLU A 68 -2.71 0.45 16.95
CA GLU A 68 -3.80 -0.43 16.53
C GLU A 68 -3.37 -1.89 16.40
N ALA A 69 -2.13 -2.11 15.95
CA ALA A 69 -1.56 -3.42 15.75
C ALA A 69 -0.93 -4.03 17.02
N GLY A 70 -0.94 -3.29 18.14
CA GLY A 70 -0.36 -3.70 19.43
C GLY A 70 1.15 -3.91 19.40
N VAL A 71 1.86 -3.23 18.50
CA VAL A 71 3.32 -3.35 18.33
C VAL A 71 4.07 -2.44 19.31
N ILE A 72 3.48 -1.29 19.64
CA ILE A 72 4.04 -0.29 20.56
C ILE A 72 3.00 0.10 21.61
N ASP A 73 3.44 0.73 22.70
CA ASP A 73 2.56 1.31 23.71
C ASP A 73 2.24 2.80 23.43
N GLU A 74 1.27 3.36 24.18
CA GLU A 74 0.85 4.76 24.06
C GLU A 74 2.00 5.76 24.26
N ALA A 75 2.94 5.47 25.18
CA ALA A 75 4.07 6.36 25.44
C ALA A 75 5.01 6.41 24.24
N GLU A 76 5.29 5.27 23.62
CA GLU A 76 6.04 5.17 22.38
C GLU A 76 5.29 5.83 21.21
N GLY A 77 3.98 5.62 21.12
CA GLY A 77 3.12 6.30 20.15
C GLY A 77 3.21 7.82 20.22
N GLN A 78 3.19 8.39 21.43
CA GLN A 78 3.36 9.83 21.64
C GLN A 78 4.78 10.32 21.31
N ARG A 79 5.81 9.52 21.62
CA ARG A 79 7.20 9.84 21.22
C ARG A 79 7.35 9.92 19.70
N LEU A 80 6.72 9.02 18.96
CA LEU A 80 6.68 9.12 17.49
C LEU A 80 6.00 10.44 17.09
N LYS A 81 4.85 10.80 17.66
CA LYS A 81 4.16 12.04 17.27
C LYS A 81 4.95 13.33 17.59
N GLY A 82 5.73 13.37 18.68
CA GLY A 82 6.38 14.59 19.19
C GLY A 82 7.89 14.74 18.95
N GLY A 83 8.59 13.75 18.40
CA GLY A 83 10.06 13.75 18.35
C GLY A 83 10.69 14.64 17.26
N PRO A 84 11.86 15.26 17.50
CA PRO A 84 12.67 15.82 16.44
C PRO A 84 13.29 14.67 15.63
N TRP A 85 12.72 14.41 14.46
CA TRP A 85 13.10 13.26 13.63
C TRP A 85 14.46 13.40 12.96
N VAL A 86 15.37 12.47 13.25
CA VAL A 86 16.64 12.30 12.54
C VAL A 86 16.37 11.68 11.17
N ARG A 87 17.22 12.01 10.18
CA ARG A 87 17.11 11.45 8.84
C ARG A 87 17.11 9.91 8.90
N ASN A 88 16.14 9.29 8.22
CA ASN A 88 15.94 7.84 8.08
C ASN A 88 15.32 7.09 9.27
N GLU A 89 14.84 7.73 10.33
CA GLU A 89 14.15 7.02 11.42
C GLU A 89 12.89 6.27 10.94
N MET A 90 12.14 6.85 10.00
CA MET A 90 10.99 6.17 9.37
C MET A 90 11.35 4.82 8.70
N GLN A 91 12.59 4.67 8.21
CA GLN A 91 13.05 3.43 7.56
C GLN A 91 13.39 2.30 8.56
N ARG A 92 13.42 2.62 9.86
CA ARG A 92 13.64 1.65 10.94
C ARG A 92 12.33 1.21 11.60
N LEU A 93 11.23 1.89 11.31
CA LEU A 93 9.94 1.57 11.89
C LEU A 93 9.52 0.14 11.52
N PRO A 94 8.81 -0.55 12.42
CA PRO A 94 8.17 -1.84 12.14
C PRO A 94 6.90 -1.71 11.28
N CYS A 95 6.80 -0.63 10.50
CA CYS A 95 5.80 -0.42 9.47
C CYS A 95 6.40 0.34 8.28
N VAL A 96 5.78 0.25 7.09
CA VAL A 96 6.14 1.09 5.94
C VAL A 96 5.06 2.13 5.71
N VAL A 97 5.43 3.41 5.79
CA VAL A 97 4.50 4.50 5.49
C VAL A 97 4.75 5.01 4.09
N SER A 98 3.76 4.92 3.20
CA SER A 98 3.91 5.36 1.82
C SER A 98 2.58 5.75 1.16
N VAL A 99 2.67 6.42 0.02
CA VAL A 99 1.50 6.71 -0.82
C VAL A 99 1.31 5.56 -1.80
N HIS A 100 0.15 4.94 -1.73
CA HIS A 100 -0.31 3.92 -2.67
C HIS A 100 -1.24 4.57 -3.70
N TYR A 101 -1.35 3.93 -4.85
CA TYR A 101 -2.07 4.47 -5.99
C TYR A 101 -2.58 3.33 -6.87
N SER A 102 -3.62 3.63 -7.65
CA SER A 102 -4.46 2.69 -8.44
C SER A 102 -5.79 2.37 -7.76
N TRP A 103 -6.86 2.54 -8.53
CA TRP A 103 -8.21 2.12 -8.15
C TRP A 103 -8.29 0.60 -7.93
N ASP A 104 -7.55 -0.19 -8.71
CA ASP A 104 -7.51 -1.65 -8.51
C ASP A 104 -6.87 -2.02 -7.18
N CYS A 105 -5.79 -1.33 -6.80
CA CYS A 105 -5.19 -1.55 -5.49
C CYS A 105 -6.16 -1.13 -4.37
N LEU A 106 -6.89 -0.03 -4.52
CA LEU A 106 -7.87 0.38 -3.53
C LEU A 106 -9.05 -0.61 -3.42
N ARG A 107 -9.52 -1.18 -4.53
CA ARG A 107 -10.51 -2.27 -4.55
C ARG A 107 -10.01 -3.51 -3.83
N MET A 108 -8.78 -3.93 -4.11
CA MET A 108 -8.16 -5.07 -3.44
C MET A 108 -8.00 -4.83 -1.94
N LEU A 109 -7.69 -3.60 -1.54
CA LEU A 109 -7.62 -3.21 -0.13
C LEU A 109 -9.01 -3.22 0.53
N ASP A 110 -10.04 -2.68 -0.12
CA ASP A 110 -11.44 -2.72 0.35
C ASP A 110 -11.89 -4.17 0.58
N ALA A 111 -11.65 -5.03 -0.42
CA ALA A 111 -11.95 -6.46 -0.32
C ALA A 111 -11.16 -7.15 0.80
N ALA A 112 -9.86 -6.88 0.93
CA ALA A 112 -9.03 -7.46 1.99
C ALA A 112 -9.45 -6.99 3.39
N ARG A 113 -10.01 -5.77 3.53
CA ARG A 113 -10.55 -5.26 4.81
C ARG A 113 -11.90 -5.88 5.16
N ALA A 114 -12.70 -6.24 4.16
CA ALA A 114 -13.96 -6.95 4.36
C ALA A 114 -13.73 -8.41 4.78
N ASP A 115 -12.62 -9.01 4.35
CA ASP A 115 -12.22 -10.36 4.77
C ASP A 115 -11.69 -10.37 6.22
N ARG A 116 -12.50 -10.91 7.13
CA ARG A 116 -12.14 -11.06 8.55
C ARG A 116 -11.01 -12.07 8.78
N ALA A 117 -10.74 -12.96 7.82
CA ALA A 117 -9.61 -13.88 7.88
C ALA A 117 -8.30 -13.22 7.44
N ALA A 118 -8.36 -12.07 6.76
CA ALA A 118 -7.19 -11.38 6.26
C ALA A 118 -6.52 -10.52 7.36
N PRO A 119 -5.21 -10.23 7.23
CA PRO A 119 -4.44 -9.52 8.27
C PRO A 119 -4.96 -8.14 8.66
N ALA A 120 -5.40 -7.92 9.90
CA ALA A 120 -5.97 -6.64 10.34
C ALA A 120 -5.02 -5.40 10.22
N ARG A 121 -3.73 -5.64 9.97
CA ARG A 121 -2.61 -4.69 10.01
C ARG A 121 -2.52 -3.76 8.79
N ARG A 122 -3.62 -3.11 8.37
CA ARG A 122 -3.75 -2.29 7.14
C ARG A 122 -4.26 -0.88 7.42
N HIS A 123 -3.45 -0.07 8.07
CA HIS A 123 -3.86 1.27 8.48
C HIS A 123 -3.83 2.26 7.30
N VAL A 124 -4.98 2.85 6.99
CA VAL A 124 -5.14 3.88 5.95
C VAL A 124 -5.42 5.21 6.63
N GLY A 125 -4.57 6.20 6.40
CA GLY A 125 -4.72 7.52 7.00
C GLY A 125 -5.69 8.40 6.20
N SER A 126 -5.53 8.48 4.89
CA SER A 126 -6.41 9.27 4.03
C SER A 126 -6.40 8.81 2.58
N ALA A 127 -7.30 9.35 1.77
CA ALA A 127 -7.28 9.28 0.32
C ALA A 127 -7.30 10.70 -0.31
N LEU A 128 -6.78 10.82 -1.53
CA LEU A 128 -6.75 12.05 -2.32
C LEU A 128 -7.24 11.73 -3.74
N LEU A 129 -8.25 12.47 -4.18
CA LEU A 129 -8.99 12.28 -5.44
C LEU A 129 -9.00 13.58 -6.26
N PRO A 130 -8.95 13.50 -7.61
CA PRO A 130 -9.25 14.65 -8.46
C PRO A 130 -10.75 14.94 -8.49
N SER A 131 -11.11 16.20 -8.72
CA SER A 131 -12.49 16.61 -8.98
C SER A 131 -13.05 15.91 -10.23
N GLY A 132 -14.35 15.64 -10.22
CA GLY A 132 -15.03 14.85 -11.25
C GLY A 132 -14.69 13.35 -11.23
N THR A 133 -14.18 12.83 -10.11
CA THR A 133 -14.13 11.38 -9.86
C THR A 133 -15.56 10.84 -9.75
N PRO A 134 -15.93 9.74 -10.44
CA PRO A 134 -17.25 9.10 -10.32
C PRO A 134 -17.66 8.79 -8.87
N ASP A 135 -18.95 8.98 -8.55
CA ASP A 135 -19.47 8.86 -7.18
C ASP A 135 -19.27 7.48 -6.56
N ASP A 136 -19.31 6.42 -7.36
CA ASP A 136 -19.05 5.04 -6.91
C ASP A 136 -17.60 4.87 -6.42
N LEU A 137 -16.65 5.49 -7.13
CA LEU A 137 -15.24 5.50 -6.76
C LEU A 137 -14.96 6.40 -5.56
N VAL A 138 -15.66 7.54 -5.45
CA VAL A 138 -15.62 8.39 -4.25
C VAL A 138 -16.14 7.61 -3.04
N ALA A 139 -17.29 6.93 -3.17
CA ALA A 139 -17.86 6.12 -2.11
C ALA A 139 -16.92 4.99 -1.67
N MET A 140 -16.24 4.32 -2.62
CA MET A 140 -15.23 3.32 -2.31
C MET A 140 -14.04 3.89 -1.54
N ALA A 141 -13.52 5.06 -1.94
CA ALA A 141 -12.45 5.72 -1.19
C ALA A 141 -12.86 6.06 0.23
N ARG A 142 -14.09 6.55 0.42
CA ARG A 142 -14.64 6.89 1.73
C ARG A 142 -14.94 5.67 2.62
N ARG A 143 -15.13 4.47 2.06
CA ARG A 143 -15.20 3.23 2.87
C ARG A 143 -13.85 2.82 3.42
N VAL A 144 -12.79 3.05 2.65
CA VAL A 144 -11.43 2.59 3.00
C VAL A 144 -10.70 3.61 3.87
N ALA A 145 -10.83 4.90 3.57
CA ALA A 145 -10.12 5.97 4.24
C ALA A 145 -11.05 6.78 5.16
N PRO A 146 -10.61 7.09 6.40
CA PRO A 146 -11.41 7.88 7.33
C PRO A 146 -11.64 9.32 6.84
N VAL A 147 -10.69 9.86 6.04
CA VAL A 147 -10.81 11.14 5.37
C VAL A 147 -10.42 10.99 3.90
N THR A 148 -11.26 11.51 3.00
CA THR A 148 -11.03 11.57 1.56
C THR A 148 -10.99 13.03 1.13
N PHE A 149 -9.85 13.46 0.61
CA PHE A 149 -9.65 14.81 0.07
C PHE A 149 -9.97 14.83 -1.42
N VAL A 150 -10.67 15.88 -1.86
CA VAL A 150 -10.90 16.18 -3.28
C VAL A 150 -10.20 17.47 -3.62
N VAL A 151 -9.33 17.43 -4.63
CA VAL A 151 -8.64 18.60 -5.18
C VAL A 151 -9.09 18.83 -6.61
N ASP A 152 -8.94 20.05 -7.11
CA ASP A 152 -9.16 20.32 -8.53
C ASP A 152 -8.33 19.36 -9.41
N ARG A 153 -8.87 18.93 -10.55
CA ARG A 153 -8.25 17.94 -11.43
C ARG A 153 -6.91 18.41 -12.01
N GLU A 154 -6.83 19.64 -12.46
CA GLU A 154 -5.61 20.19 -13.04
C GLU A 154 -4.53 20.31 -11.95
N GLN A 155 -4.94 20.75 -10.76
CA GLN A 155 -4.08 20.80 -9.58
C GLN A 155 -3.63 19.39 -9.15
N PHE A 156 -4.53 18.40 -9.13
CA PHE A 156 -4.22 17.00 -8.80
C PHE A 156 -3.11 16.46 -9.71
N GLU A 157 -3.26 16.67 -11.01
CA GLU A 157 -2.33 16.19 -12.02
C GLU A 157 -0.97 16.88 -11.94
N SER A 158 -0.97 18.19 -11.77
CA SER A 158 0.27 18.99 -11.77
C SER A 158 1.08 18.82 -10.49
N GLU A 159 0.43 18.71 -9.33
CA GLU A 159 1.10 18.74 -8.02
C GLU A 159 1.35 17.33 -7.46
N PHE A 160 0.47 16.38 -7.76
CA PHE A 160 0.50 15.05 -7.16
C PHE A 160 0.80 13.94 -8.17
N GLY A 161 0.71 14.20 -9.49
CA GLY A 161 0.98 13.26 -10.59
C GLY A 161 2.26 12.42 -10.46
N GLN A 162 2.30 11.25 -11.11
CA GLN A 162 3.54 10.46 -11.20
C GLN A 162 4.40 10.97 -12.35
N TRP A 163 5.66 11.23 -12.03
CA TRP A 163 6.66 11.79 -12.93
C TRP A 163 7.79 10.77 -13.07
N GLU A 164 8.14 10.40 -14.30
CA GLU A 164 9.33 9.61 -14.59
C GLU A 164 10.34 10.43 -15.37
N PHE A 165 11.61 10.05 -15.26
CA PHE A 165 12.70 10.73 -15.93
C PHE A 165 12.58 10.52 -17.45
N ASP A 166 12.71 11.57 -18.24
CA ASP A 166 12.67 11.50 -19.71
C ASP A 166 14.03 11.00 -20.25
N PRO A 167 14.10 9.78 -20.82
CA PRO A 167 15.35 9.23 -21.32
C PRO A 167 15.85 9.91 -22.61
N GLU A 168 15.04 10.73 -23.30
CA GLU A 168 15.44 11.42 -24.54
C GLU A 168 16.23 12.72 -24.31
N LEU A 169 16.30 13.24 -23.08
CA LEU A 169 17.24 14.32 -22.78
C LEU A 169 18.66 13.76 -22.71
N GLY A 170 19.54 14.08 -23.66
CA GLY A 170 20.92 13.55 -23.70
C GLY A 170 21.78 13.81 -22.46
N LEU A 171 22.75 12.91 -22.19
CA LEU A 171 23.55 12.76 -20.94
C LEU A 171 24.13 14.07 -20.36
N ASP A 172 24.66 14.96 -21.20
CA ASP A 172 25.22 16.24 -20.72
C ASP A 172 24.15 17.20 -20.19
N ARG A 173 22.98 17.21 -20.84
CA ARG A 173 21.80 17.92 -20.31
C ARG A 173 21.25 17.21 -19.08
N GLN A 174 21.35 15.88 -18.97
CA GLN A 174 20.95 15.12 -17.77
C GLN A 174 21.76 15.54 -16.54
N VAL A 175 23.08 15.66 -16.66
CA VAL A 175 23.97 16.04 -15.53
C VAL A 175 23.78 17.51 -15.15
N ALA A 176 23.65 18.42 -16.12
CA ALA A 176 23.39 19.84 -15.87
C ALA A 176 21.99 20.07 -15.26
N ALA A 177 20.99 19.35 -15.76
CA ALA A 177 19.61 19.36 -15.27
C ALA A 177 19.49 18.82 -13.84
N ALA A 178 20.12 17.68 -13.53
CA ALA A 178 20.10 17.09 -12.19
C ALA A 178 20.80 17.99 -11.16
N ARG A 179 21.89 18.66 -11.57
CA ARG A 179 22.59 19.67 -10.74
C ARG A 179 21.77 20.96 -10.55
N ALA A 180 21.04 21.41 -11.57
CA ALA A 180 20.13 22.56 -11.48
C ALA A 180 18.84 22.24 -10.71
N ALA A 181 18.34 21.00 -10.80
CA ALA A 181 17.13 20.51 -10.14
C ALA A 181 17.28 20.32 -8.63
N GLN A 182 18.50 20.47 -8.10
CA GLN A 182 18.73 20.46 -6.66
C GLN A 182 17.99 21.62 -5.95
N ASN A 183 17.64 22.70 -6.66
CA ASN A 183 16.92 23.87 -6.11
C ASN A 183 15.74 24.41 -6.95
N ALA A 184 15.42 23.85 -8.13
CA ALA A 184 14.23 24.27 -8.88
C ALA A 184 13.75 23.15 -9.82
N ALA A 185 12.49 22.73 -9.72
CA ALA A 185 11.92 21.66 -10.54
C ALA A 185 11.77 22.07 -12.02
N PRO A 186 12.58 21.55 -12.95
CA PRO A 186 12.39 21.90 -14.36
C PRO A 186 11.42 20.87 -14.95
N ARG A 187 10.21 21.33 -15.29
CA ARG A 187 9.14 20.58 -15.98
C ARG A 187 9.61 19.89 -17.28
N LYS A 188 10.82 20.20 -17.78
CA LYS A 188 11.41 19.70 -19.03
C LYS A 188 12.16 18.36 -18.91
N ILE A 189 12.47 17.86 -17.71
CA ILE A 189 13.30 16.63 -17.53
C ILE A 189 12.45 15.41 -17.19
N TRP A 190 11.22 15.66 -16.74
CA TRP A 190 10.33 14.62 -16.25
C TRP A 190 9.16 14.50 -17.22
N ARG A 191 8.98 13.31 -17.79
CA ARG A 191 7.77 12.97 -18.55
C ARG A 191 6.71 12.42 -17.61
N ARG A 192 5.47 12.75 -17.91
CA ARG A 192 4.31 12.10 -17.31
C ARG A 192 4.35 10.63 -17.71
N PHE A 193 4.01 9.73 -16.79
CA PHE A 193 3.77 8.33 -17.15
C PHE A 193 2.59 8.27 -18.15
N GLU A 194 2.87 8.03 -19.43
CA GLU A 194 1.83 7.83 -20.45
C GLU A 194 1.12 6.50 -20.19
N GLY A 195 -0.19 6.56 -19.97
CA GLY A 195 -1.03 5.41 -19.62
C GLY A 195 -1.97 5.64 -18.43
N ALA A 196 -1.81 6.73 -17.67
CA ALA A 196 -2.77 7.15 -16.64
C ALA A 196 -3.58 8.35 -17.14
N ALA A 197 -4.73 8.09 -17.77
CA ALA A 197 -5.72 9.12 -18.04
C ALA A 197 -6.15 9.78 -16.71
N ALA A 198 -6.39 11.09 -16.73
CA ALA A 198 -6.82 11.94 -15.60
C ALA A 198 -7.79 11.29 -14.60
N ASN A 199 -8.75 10.51 -15.10
CA ASN A 199 -9.80 9.85 -14.32
C ASN A 199 -9.36 8.56 -13.60
N SER A 200 -8.11 8.09 -13.81
CA SER A 200 -7.72 6.71 -13.51
C SER A 200 -6.91 6.50 -12.22
N THR A 201 -6.62 7.55 -11.44
CA THR A 201 -5.73 7.40 -10.29
C THR A 201 -6.27 8.05 -9.02
N VAL A 202 -6.58 7.22 -8.04
CA VAL A 202 -6.61 7.57 -6.62
C VAL A 202 -5.20 7.55 -6.03
N ARG A 203 -4.95 8.39 -5.03
CA ARG A 203 -3.83 8.26 -4.11
C ARG A 203 -4.36 8.01 -2.70
N PHE A 204 -3.70 7.18 -1.94
CA PHE A 204 -4.06 6.96 -0.54
C PHE A 204 -2.81 6.75 0.30
N ALA A 205 -2.75 7.46 1.42
CA ALA A 205 -1.66 7.42 2.36
C ALA A 205 -1.92 6.30 3.36
N MET A 206 -0.96 5.41 3.53
CA MET A 206 -1.13 4.26 4.41
C MET A 206 0.17 3.85 5.09
N ALA A 207 0.02 3.26 6.28
CA ALA A 207 1.05 2.58 7.00
C ALA A 207 0.83 1.06 6.85
N PHE A 208 1.51 0.50 5.85
CA PHE A 208 1.43 -0.91 5.49
C PHE A 208 2.68 -1.33 4.69
N PRO A 209 3.26 -2.51 4.95
CA PRO A 209 2.85 -3.46 5.99
C PRO A 209 3.19 -2.97 7.40
N VAL A 210 2.54 -3.55 8.41
CA VAL A 210 2.94 -3.46 9.83
C VAL A 210 3.39 -4.85 10.27
N THR A 211 4.49 -4.92 11.01
CA THR A 211 5.09 -6.21 11.41
C THR A 211 4.13 -7.04 12.26
N ALA A 212 4.16 -8.36 12.07
CA ALA A 212 3.50 -9.36 12.88
C ALA A 212 4.56 -10.29 13.51
N PRO A 213 4.34 -10.82 14.73
CA PRO A 213 5.19 -11.87 15.28
C PRO A 213 5.17 -13.14 14.42
N LEU A 214 6.30 -13.82 14.25
CA LEU A 214 6.38 -15.04 13.44
C LEU A 214 5.44 -16.14 13.96
N ALA A 215 5.30 -16.26 15.29
CA ALA A 215 4.39 -17.20 15.93
C ALA A 215 2.89 -16.95 15.63
N ALA A 216 2.52 -15.75 15.17
CA ALA A 216 1.15 -15.42 14.76
C ALA A 216 0.90 -15.67 13.26
N MET A 217 1.96 -15.94 12.49
CA MET A 217 1.91 -16.16 11.05
C MET A 217 1.88 -17.67 10.73
N ARG A 218 1.47 -18.02 9.50
CA ARG A 218 1.25 -19.42 9.12
C ARG A 218 2.15 -19.84 7.95
N PRO A 219 2.77 -21.02 7.99
CA PRO A 219 3.53 -21.50 6.86
C PRO A 219 2.60 -21.82 5.65
N PRO A 220 3.11 -21.77 4.41
CA PRO A 220 4.51 -21.55 4.07
C PRO A 220 4.94 -20.08 4.18
N PHE A 221 6.25 -19.88 4.37
CA PHE A 221 6.87 -18.55 4.46
C PHE A 221 7.71 -18.23 3.22
N LEU A 222 7.65 -16.97 2.80
CA LEU A 222 8.61 -16.40 1.86
C LEU A 222 9.57 -15.49 2.63
N ILE A 223 10.88 -15.72 2.54
CA ILE A 223 11.89 -14.90 3.19
C ILE A 223 12.61 -14.08 2.11
N LEU A 224 12.50 -12.75 2.20
CA LEU A 224 13.14 -11.79 1.29
C LEU A 224 14.46 -11.31 1.91
N ASP A 225 15.58 -11.71 1.32
CA ASP A 225 16.90 -11.25 1.73
C ASP A 225 17.46 -10.23 0.73
N SER A 226 17.61 -8.99 1.21
CA SER A 226 18.35 -7.94 0.50
C SER A 226 17.85 -7.60 -0.92
N LEU A 227 16.63 -8.01 -1.27
CA LEU A 227 15.91 -7.58 -2.48
C LEU A 227 15.47 -6.14 -2.33
N THR A 228 16.01 -5.21 -3.10
CA THR A 228 15.70 -3.76 -2.98
C THR A 228 14.79 -3.23 -4.08
N SER A 229 14.59 -3.99 -5.17
CA SER A 229 13.68 -3.60 -6.25
C SER A 229 12.22 -3.84 -5.86
N ALA A 230 11.47 -2.75 -5.64
CA ALA A 230 10.02 -2.81 -5.38
C ALA A 230 9.26 -3.55 -6.51
N SER A 231 9.72 -3.44 -7.76
CA SER A 231 9.12 -4.16 -8.88
C SER A 231 9.37 -5.67 -8.82
N ASN A 232 10.58 -6.10 -8.45
CA ASN A 232 10.88 -7.53 -8.30
C ASN A 232 10.11 -8.10 -7.12
N ILE A 233 10.11 -7.40 -5.98
CA ILE A 233 9.34 -7.77 -4.79
C ILE A 233 7.85 -7.90 -5.15
N GLY A 234 7.25 -6.92 -5.83
CA GLY A 234 5.84 -6.98 -6.22
C GLY A 234 5.50 -8.20 -7.09
N ARG A 235 6.38 -8.56 -8.06
CA ARG A 235 6.20 -9.75 -8.90
C ARG A 235 6.28 -11.04 -8.09
N ILE A 236 7.28 -11.13 -7.21
CA ILE A 236 7.47 -12.27 -6.30
C ILE A 236 6.25 -12.42 -5.39
N LEU A 237 5.78 -11.35 -4.76
CA LEU A 237 4.64 -11.37 -3.85
C LEU A 237 3.34 -11.77 -4.57
N ARG A 238 3.12 -11.26 -5.79
CA ARG A 238 2.00 -11.70 -6.63
C ARG A 238 2.06 -13.21 -6.85
N LEU A 239 3.22 -13.72 -7.26
CA LEU A 239 3.40 -15.15 -7.53
C LEU A 239 3.17 -15.98 -6.25
N ALA A 240 3.81 -15.59 -5.16
CA ALA A 240 3.73 -16.22 -3.86
C ALA A 240 2.28 -16.35 -3.37
N TYR A 241 1.51 -15.26 -3.44
CA TYR A 241 0.10 -15.25 -3.05
C TYR A 241 -0.73 -16.26 -3.87
N HIS A 242 -0.55 -16.31 -5.19
CA HIS A 242 -1.31 -17.25 -6.04
C HIS A 242 -0.91 -18.71 -5.81
N PHE A 243 0.27 -18.98 -5.27
CA PHE A 243 0.67 -20.30 -4.79
C PHE A 243 0.27 -20.58 -3.32
N GLY A 244 -0.48 -19.68 -2.70
CA GLY A 244 -0.98 -19.82 -1.34
C GLY A 244 0.07 -19.56 -0.25
N VAL A 245 1.11 -18.78 -0.56
CA VAL A 245 2.07 -18.25 0.42
C VAL A 245 1.59 -16.87 0.84
N THR A 246 1.12 -16.73 2.08
CA THR A 246 0.62 -15.47 2.62
C THR A 246 1.48 -14.89 3.72
N SER A 247 2.50 -15.61 4.19
CA SER A 247 3.40 -15.17 5.25
C SER A 247 4.75 -14.76 4.66
N VAL A 248 5.16 -13.53 4.89
CA VAL A 248 6.40 -12.97 4.34
C VAL A 248 7.30 -12.48 5.46
N VAL A 249 8.55 -12.93 5.46
CA VAL A 249 9.62 -12.40 6.30
C VAL A 249 10.52 -11.55 5.42
N ALA A 250 10.90 -10.36 5.84
CA ALA A 250 11.76 -9.50 5.05
C ALA A 250 12.91 -8.93 5.90
N ALA A 251 14.13 -9.02 5.36
CA ALA A 251 15.24 -8.22 5.84
C ALA A 251 14.91 -6.73 5.69
N ARG A 252 15.56 -5.89 6.51
CA ARG A 252 15.31 -4.43 6.52
C ARG A 252 15.41 -3.77 5.15
N GLY A 253 16.37 -4.18 4.31
CA GLY A 253 16.51 -3.67 2.94
C GLY A 253 15.28 -3.95 2.08
N SER A 254 14.74 -5.18 2.14
CA SER A 254 13.53 -5.56 1.42
C SER A 254 12.26 -4.98 2.03
N TRP A 255 12.20 -4.89 3.35
CA TRP A 255 11.09 -4.26 4.07
C TRP A 255 10.83 -2.85 3.58
N ASN A 256 11.88 -2.04 3.46
CA ASN A 256 11.77 -0.65 3.02
C ASN A 256 11.34 -0.49 1.54
N SER A 257 11.36 -1.58 0.76
CA SER A 257 10.89 -1.62 -0.62
C SER A 257 9.43 -2.10 -0.76
N LEU A 258 8.77 -2.49 0.34
CA LEU A 258 7.36 -2.88 0.41
C LEU A 258 6.41 -1.66 0.39
N ASN A 259 6.57 -0.79 -0.62
CA ASN A 259 5.83 0.46 -0.77
C ASN A 259 4.72 0.38 -1.84
N GLY A 260 4.05 1.50 -2.12
CA GLY A 260 2.98 1.58 -3.12
C GLY A 260 3.32 1.06 -4.51
N ARG A 261 4.60 1.11 -4.94
CA ARG A 261 5.04 0.50 -6.20
C ARG A 261 5.03 -1.03 -6.12
N ALA A 262 5.58 -1.60 -5.05
CA ALA A 262 5.54 -3.06 -4.84
C ALA A 262 4.09 -3.56 -4.78
N CYS A 263 3.22 -2.83 -4.08
CA CYS A 263 1.79 -3.11 -4.05
C CYS A 263 1.16 -3.08 -5.46
N ARG A 264 1.38 -2.02 -6.24
CA ARG A 264 0.85 -1.93 -7.61
C ARG A 264 1.32 -3.07 -8.49
N VAL A 265 2.61 -3.40 -8.45
CA VAL A 265 3.16 -4.51 -9.25
C VAL A 265 2.63 -5.85 -8.78
N SER A 266 2.36 -5.99 -7.48
CA SER A 266 1.67 -7.17 -6.94
C SER A 266 0.20 -7.25 -7.33
N MET A 267 -0.36 -6.21 -7.95
CA MET A 267 -1.79 -6.01 -8.21
C MET A 267 -2.65 -6.00 -6.93
N GLY A 268 -2.15 -5.43 -5.84
CA GLY A 268 -2.89 -5.32 -4.58
C GLY A 268 -2.96 -6.61 -3.76
N TRP A 269 -2.51 -7.75 -4.27
CA TRP A 269 -2.50 -9.02 -3.53
C TRP A 269 -1.66 -8.97 -2.25
N MET A 270 -0.66 -8.09 -2.22
CA MET A 270 0.13 -7.80 -1.03
C MET A 270 -0.74 -7.44 0.21
N TYR A 271 -1.92 -6.83 0.04
CA TYR A 271 -2.81 -6.50 1.18
C TYR A 271 -3.42 -7.73 1.86
N SER A 272 -3.35 -8.89 1.24
CA SER A 272 -3.88 -10.16 1.77
C SER A 272 -2.77 -11.03 2.38
N MET A 273 -1.60 -10.45 2.65
CA MET A 273 -0.42 -11.14 3.19
C MET A 273 -0.01 -10.54 4.54
N ASP A 274 0.55 -11.39 5.40
CA ASP A 274 1.21 -11.02 6.67
C ASP A 274 2.70 -10.78 6.44
N PHE A 275 3.27 -9.83 7.17
CA PHE A 275 4.67 -9.46 7.04
C PHE A 275 5.36 -9.41 8.40
N HIS A 276 6.58 -9.93 8.46
CA HIS A 276 7.49 -9.79 9.59
C HIS A 276 8.77 -9.09 9.12
N VAL A 277 9.11 -7.99 9.77
CA VAL A 277 10.44 -7.39 9.57
C VAL A 277 11.45 -8.09 10.46
N ALA A 278 12.46 -8.70 9.85
CA ALA A 278 13.53 -9.33 10.58
C ALA A 278 14.64 -8.29 10.84
N ASP A 279 14.93 -8.03 12.12
CA ASP A 279 16.13 -7.28 12.52
C ASP A 279 17.40 -8.08 12.19
N SER A 280 17.31 -9.40 12.29
CA SER A 280 18.34 -10.36 11.91
C SER A 280 17.68 -11.55 11.22
N LEU A 281 17.97 -11.75 9.93
CA LEU A 281 17.49 -12.92 9.20
C LEU A 281 17.92 -14.25 9.85
N PRO A 282 19.17 -14.44 10.29
CA PRO A 282 19.55 -15.64 11.04
C PRO A 282 18.67 -15.91 12.26
N SER A 283 18.32 -14.85 13.01
CA SER A 283 17.47 -14.99 14.20
C SER A 283 16.04 -15.41 13.82
N ALA A 284 15.46 -14.78 12.80
CA ALA A 284 14.14 -15.15 12.28
C ALA A 284 14.12 -16.61 11.75
N VAL A 285 15.18 -17.03 11.04
CA VAL A 285 15.34 -18.41 10.55
C VAL A 285 15.43 -19.40 11.71
N LEU A 286 16.16 -19.09 12.77
CA LEU A 286 16.24 -19.93 13.97
C LEU A 286 14.88 -20.05 14.67
N GLU A 287 14.12 -18.96 14.75
CA GLU A 287 12.76 -18.98 15.29
C GLU A 287 11.82 -19.86 14.46
N LEU A 288 11.82 -19.69 13.13
CA LEU A 288 11.04 -20.54 12.21
C LEU A 288 11.39 -22.03 12.37
N ARG A 289 12.68 -22.36 12.51
CA ARG A 289 13.11 -23.74 12.79
C ARG A 289 12.56 -24.27 14.10
N ARG A 290 12.52 -23.46 15.16
CA ARG A 290 11.90 -23.84 16.45
C ARG A 290 10.40 -24.05 16.33
N LEU A 291 9.74 -23.35 15.42
CA LEU A 291 8.33 -23.55 15.07
C LEU A 291 8.09 -24.77 14.16
N GLY A 292 9.13 -25.56 13.86
CA GLY A 292 9.01 -26.75 13.01
C GLY A 292 9.05 -26.47 11.50
N VAL A 293 9.35 -25.24 11.09
CA VAL A 293 9.39 -24.84 9.68
C VAL A 293 10.71 -25.27 9.05
N ARG A 294 10.62 -26.01 7.94
CA ARG A 294 11.76 -26.40 7.12
C ARG A 294 12.24 -25.25 6.25
N ILE A 295 13.54 -24.99 6.23
CA ILE A 295 14.12 -23.86 5.51
C ILE A 295 14.73 -24.33 4.20
N TYR A 296 14.33 -23.71 3.10
CA TYR A 296 14.91 -23.84 1.77
C TYR A 296 15.52 -22.50 1.35
N ALA A 297 16.60 -22.54 0.58
CA ALA A 297 17.22 -21.34 0.02
C ALA A 297 17.38 -21.51 -1.49
N ALA A 298 17.02 -20.47 -2.25
CA ALA A 298 17.37 -20.37 -3.64
C ALA A 298 18.82 -19.86 -3.73
N GLU A 299 19.75 -20.76 -4.08
CA GLU A 299 21.17 -20.48 -4.13
C GLU A 299 21.77 -21.14 -5.39
N ASN A 300 22.78 -20.49 -5.98
CA ASN A 300 23.46 -20.99 -7.17
C ASN A 300 24.42 -22.14 -6.84
N GLN A 301 24.97 -22.15 -5.63
CA GLN A 301 25.84 -23.19 -5.11
C GLN A 301 25.16 -23.96 -3.98
N PHE A 302 24.82 -25.22 -4.23
CA PHE A 302 24.10 -26.06 -3.27
C PHE A 302 24.75 -27.43 -3.14
N SER A 303 24.74 -27.98 -1.91
CA SER A 303 25.16 -29.35 -1.65
C SER A 303 24.05 -30.36 -1.95
N GLU A 304 22.79 -29.97 -1.76
CA GLU A 304 21.62 -30.81 -1.95
C GLU A 304 20.52 -30.04 -2.71
N PRO A 305 20.03 -30.54 -3.87
CA PRO A 305 18.97 -29.89 -4.62
C PRO A 305 17.60 -30.07 -3.94
N VAL A 306 16.74 -29.05 -4.04
CA VAL A 306 15.35 -29.09 -3.51
C VAL A 306 14.47 -30.13 -4.23
N ALA A 307 14.77 -30.43 -5.51
CA ALA A 307 13.98 -31.35 -6.32
C ALA A 307 14.71 -32.69 -6.61
N PRO A 308 13.97 -33.83 -6.65
CA PRO A 308 12.52 -33.96 -6.51
C PRO A 308 12.15 -34.45 -5.11
N HIS A 309 12.17 -33.59 -4.08
CA HIS A 309 11.40 -33.89 -2.89
C HIS A 309 9.92 -33.85 -3.23
N ARG A 310 9.22 -34.96 -2.98
CA ARG A 310 7.81 -35.14 -3.33
C ARG A 310 6.97 -33.99 -2.76
N PRO A 311 6.19 -33.26 -3.57
CA PRO A 311 5.33 -32.16 -3.11
C PRO A 311 4.13 -32.61 -2.25
N ALA A 312 4.07 -33.89 -1.87
CA ALA A 312 3.13 -34.42 -0.87
C ALA A 312 3.58 -34.18 0.58
N GLY A 313 4.60 -33.33 0.79
CA GLY A 313 5.13 -32.97 2.11
C GLY A 313 4.30 -31.90 2.83
N SER A 314 4.60 -31.71 4.11
CA SER A 314 3.98 -30.66 4.91
C SER A 314 4.13 -29.27 4.27
N ARG A 315 3.15 -28.38 4.50
CA ARG A 315 3.22 -26.95 4.16
C ARG A 315 4.14 -26.17 5.09
N ASP A 316 4.72 -26.81 6.10
CA ASP A 316 5.63 -26.23 7.10
C ASP A 316 7.02 -25.96 6.52
N TRP A 317 7.11 -25.05 5.54
CA TRP A 317 8.36 -24.67 4.92
C TRP A 317 8.49 -23.15 4.74
N ALA A 318 9.74 -22.70 4.60
CA ALA A 318 10.12 -21.34 4.25
C ALA A 318 11.08 -21.36 3.06
N LEU A 319 10.94 -20.44 2.12
CA LEU A 319 11.86 -20.26 0.99
C LEU A 319 12.56 -18.90 1.09
N ILE A 320 13.90 -18.93 1.15
CA ILE A 320 14.75 -17.73 1.12
C ILE A 320 15.06 -17.37 -0.33
N LEU A 321 14.78 -16.12 -0.71
CA LEU A 321 15.17 -15.51 -1.98
C LEU A 321 16.10 -14.33 -1.72
N GLY A 322 17.31 -14.40 -2.29
CA GLY A 322 18.32 -13.34 -2.23
C GLY A 322 18.31 -12.43 -3.47
N HIS A 323 19.17 -11.42 -3.46
CA HIS A 323 19.46 -10.61 -4.65
C HIS A 323 20.21 -11.44 -5.70
N GLU A 324 19.86 -11.27 -6.98
CA GLU A 324 20.51 -11.87 -8.18
C GLU A 324 21.99 -11.47 -8.39
N GLY A 325 22.68 -10.85 -7.41
CA GLY A 325 23.92 -10.09 -7.62
C GLY A 325 25.05 -10.36 -6.63
N LEU A 326 25.20 -11.58 -6.13
CA LEU A 326 26.36 -12.02 -5.34
C LEU A 326 27.02 -13.25 -5.99
#